data_AF-A0AAU8GW77-F1
#
_entry.id   AF-A0AAU8GW77-F1
#
_cell.length_a   1.000
_cell.length_b   1.000
_cell.length_c   1.000
_cell.angle_alpha   90.00
_cell.angle_beta   90.00
_cell.angle_gamma   90.00
#
_symmetry.space_group_name_H-M   'P 1'
#
loop_
_entity.id
_entity.type
_entity.pdbx_description
1 polymer ?
#
loop_
_entity_poly.entity_id
_entity_poly.type
_entity_poly.pdbx_seq_one_letter_code
_entity_poly.pdbx_strand_id
1 'polypeptide(L)'
;MRNFGFIGVLLFVAFSGLGIYTSLHSEPVSKSLEAGKDIIAIAHKEVFGRLEYGTVLFEHQRHVEALAKAFKKPDEMLCQECHVQDKFGEFFFEFPKNIDRKNSQLLKNAYHEQCLRCHQKLSFEKIKTGPVILSCRECHKKGNEDMTVKYPSVEFDFSLHGKHVEKNKKDCSLCHHTYDIEEKNKELALVYEKGTEESCYYCHDLNKKRGPELSKIVKIAKQGNWGIEKAFHSLCLNCHLHNKLESKEAGPMQCSKCHTGKYKAVQELKDIPRPERDQPKTVFINIEESKMKGVPFNHEFHEKNNKTCRSCHHETLKSCKECHNLKGREEGGFVNILTAYHSQSSQMSCQGCHRSLMEKKDCKGCHYFIAPVKTEIANKEVCNRCHSGKKEIEKFALLDVSTQKIKEEVTIKHIEKDFEPVKMPHYKIVKKLTDMSNQSRLATYFHKDLNTMCKGCHHKSKEEAEAKKDNPPVCTSCHSVSFDSQAMGRPRLQAAYHTMCIKCHENMALQKPKTCTDCHERKRGI
;
A
#
# COMPACT_ATOMS: atom_id res chain seq x y z
N MET A 1 45.15 65.15 30.50
CA MET A 1 43.75 65.63 30.38
C MET A 1 43.29 65.43 28.95
N ARG A 2 42.11 64.79 28.77
CA ARG A 2 41.30 64.65 27.53
C ARG A 2 41.94 63.84 26.38
N ASN A 3 41.24 63.03 25.58
CA ASN A 3 39.95 62.33 25.66
C ASN A 3 39.91 61.36 24.46
N PHE A 4 39.41 60.15 24.67
CA PHE A 4 38.57 59.28 23.80
C PHE A 4 38.90 58.95 22.32
N GLY A 5 38.67 57.65 22.02
CA GLY A 5 38.40 57.05 20.72
C GLY A 5 39.45 55.99 20.37
N PHE A 6 39.19 54.70 20.16
CA PHE A 6 38.01 53.97 19.70
C PHE A 6 38.14 52.51 20.17
N ILE A 7 37.02 51.89 20.54
CA ILE A 7 36.94 50.46 20.85
C ILE A 7 36.99 49.68 19.53
N GLY A 8 38.04 48.89 19.33
CA GLY A 8 38.11 47.84 18.31
C GLY A 8 38.10 46.48 19.00
N VAL A 9 36.93 45.84 19.06
CA VAL A 9 36.82 44.44 19.49
C VAL A 9 37.09 43.56 18.27
N LEU A 10 38.30 43.01 18.19
CA LEU A 10 38.65 41.89 17.31
C LEU A 10 38.14 40.60 17.96
N LEU A 11 36.97 40.14 17.53
CA LEU A 11 36.46 38.81 17.86
C LEU A 11 37.16 37.76 16.99
N PHE A 12 38.16 37.10 17.56
CA PHE A 12 38.73 35.87 17.03
C PHE A 12 37.70 34.74 17.19
N VAL A 13 37.00 34.37 16.11
CA VAL A 13 36.22 33.13 16.08
C VAL A 13 37.16 31.99 15.72
N ALA A 14 37.62 31.27 16.73
CA ALA A 14 38.30 29.99 16.56
C ALA A 14 37.27 28.94 16.10
N PHE A 15 37.28 28.61 14.81
CA PHE A 15 36.55 27.47 14.25
C PHE A 15 37.17 26.17 14.79
N SER A 16 36.67 25.69 15.93
CA SER A 16 36.90 24.33 16.38
C SER A 16 35.98 23.43 15.57
N GLY A 17 36.56 22.72 14.60
CA GLY A 17 35.89 21.70 13.82
C GLY A 17 35.53 20.50 14.69
N LEU A 18 34.37 20.55 15.35
CA LEU A 18 33.66 19.33 15.75
C LEU A 18 32.98 18.77 14.50
N GLY A 19 33.69 17.88 13.82
CA GLY A 19 33.07 16.96 12.86
C GLY A 19 32.06 16.10 13.61
N ILE A 20 30.78 16.46 13.54
CA ILE A 20 29.68 15.58 13.94
C ILE A 20 29.69 14.45 12.92
N TYR A 21 30.42 13.39 13.24
CA TYR A 21 30.26 12.09 12.62
C TYR A 21 28.86 11.59 13.02
N THR A 22 27.85 11.94 12.24
CA THR A 22 26.60 11.19 12.24
C THR A 22 26.93 9.80 11.74
N SER A 23 27.31 8.92 12.68
CA SER A 23 27.26 7.49 12.47
C SER A 23 25.81 7.19 12.12
N LEU A 24 25.52 7.02 10.82
CA LEU A 24 24.35 6.30 10.36
C LEU A 24 24.42 4.96 11.09
N HIS A 25 23.71 4.85 12.20
CA HIS A 25 23.31 3.58 12.76
C HIS A 25 22.38 2.99 11.71
N SER A 26 22.97 2.31 10.73
CA SER A 26 22.27 1.29 9.97
C SER A 26 21.67 0.37 11.02
N GLU A 27 20.33 0.33 11.08
CA GLU A 27 19.67 -0.68 11.90
C GLU A 27 20.26 -2.04 11.54
N PRO A 28 20.60 -2.89 12.52
CA PRO A 28 21.15 -4.21 12.23
C PRO A 28 20.19 -4.92 11.28
N VAL A 29 20.70 -5.29 10.11
CA VAL A 29 19.94 -5.98 9.07
C VAL A 29 19.40 -7.28 9.67
N SER A 30 18.13 -7.25 10.09
CA SER A 30 17.45 -8.42 10.63
C SER A 30 17.44 -9.50 9.57
N LYS A 31 18.01 -10.68 9.85
CA LYS A 31 17.90 -11.83 8.95
C LYS A 31 16.46 -12.35 9.04
N SER A 32 15.66 -12.12 8.00
CA SER A 32 14.29 -12.64 7.91
C SER A 32 14.28 -14.01 7.26
N LEU A 33 13.67 -14.99 7.92
CA LEU A 33 13.36 -16.29 7.32
C LEU A 33 12.06 -16.18 6.51
N GLU A 34 12.05 -16.77 5.31
CA GLU A 34 10.82 -16.90 4.53
C GLU A 34 9.85 -17.89 5.19
N ALA A 35 8.57 -17.52 5.19
CA ALA A 35 7.42 -18.12 5.89
C ALA A 35 7.05 -19.58 5.55
N GLY A 36 7.90 -20.36 4.89
CA GLY A 36 7.53 -21.65 4.29
C GLY A 36 7.41 -22.85 5.24
N LYS A 37 7.63 -22.71 6.55
CA LYS A 37 7.76 -23.85 7.48
C LYS A 37 6.88 -23.80 8.73
N ASP A 38 5.83 -22.97 8.74
CA ASP A 38 4.92 -22.83 9.90
C ASP A 38 5.70 -22.55 11.21
N ILE A 39 6.76 -21.74 11.09
CA ILE A 39 7.66 -21.34 12.18
C ILE A 39 7.10 -20.11 12.88
N ILE A 40 7.18 -20.09 14.21
CA ILE A 40 6.93 -18.94 15.07
C ILE A 40 8.25 -18.53 15.73
N ALA A 41 8.59 -17.25 15.64
CA ALA A 41 9.73 -16.68 16.36
C ALA A 41 9.29 -16.25 17.77
N ILE A 42 9.74 -16.99 18.79
CA ILE A 42 9.47 -16.67 20.19
C ILE A 42 10.65 -15.85 20.73
N ALA A 43 10.42 -14.55 20.84
CA ALA A 43 11.42 -13.57 21.27
C ALA A 43 10.88 -12.63 22.36
N HIS A 44 9.66 -12.12 22.21
CA HIS A 44 9.05 -11.14 23.12
C HIS A 44 9.96 -9.96 23.46
N LYS A 45 10.59 -9.35 22.43
CA LYS A 45 11.52 -8.21 22.60
C LYS A 45 10.84 -7.01 23.27
N GLU A 46 9.52 -6.90 23.16
CA GLU A 46 8.69 -5.92 23.88
C GLU A 46 8.67 -6.12 25.40
N VAL A 47 8.96 -7.33 25.89
CA VAL A 47 9.02 -7.66 27.33
C VAL A 47 10.47 -7.80 27.80
N PHE A 48 11.32 -8.45 27.02
CA PHE A 48 12.70 -8.77 27.39
C PHE A 48 13.73 -7.72 26.98
N GLY A 49 13.38 -6.79 26.08
CA GLY A 49 14.33 -5.84 25.50
C GLY A 49 15.42 -6.55 24.69
N ARG A 50 16.69 -6.35 25.07
CA ARG A 50 17.83 -7.00 24.43
C ARG A 50 17.93 -8.46 24.91
N LEU A 51 17.82 -9.39 23.98
CA LEU A 51 17.86 -10.82 24.29
C LEU A 51 19.27 -11.28 24.70
N GLU A 52 19.34 -12.07 25.78
CA GLU A 52 20.57 -12.72 26.26
C GLU A 52 20.96 -13.93 25.40
N TYR A 53 19.96 -14.57 24.77
CA TYR A 53 20.11 -15.77 23.97
C TYR A 53 19.38 -15.63 22.62
N GLY A 54 19.72 -16.49 21.66
CA GLY A 54 19.08 -16.50 20.34
C GLY A 54 17.56 -16.68 20.40
N THR A 55 16.84 -16.09 19.46
CA THR A 55 15.38 -16.27 19.31
C THR A 55 15.05 -17.75 19.14
N VAL A 56 14.04 -18.23 19.85
CA VAL A 56 13.57 -19.62 19.71
C VAL A 56 12.69 -19.70 18.46
N LEU A 57 13.09 -20.53 17.51
CA LEU A 57 12.31 -20.82 16.30
C LEU A 57 11.47 -22.07 16.53
N PHE A 58 10.18 -21.86 16.76
CA PHE A 58 9.23 -22.90 17.07
C PHE A 58 8.51 -23.39 15.81
N GLU A 59 8.76 -24.65 15.39
CA GLU A 59 8.09 -25.26 14.23
C GLU A 59 6.68 -25.73 14.63
N HIS A 60 5.65 -24.87 14.49
CA HIS A 60 4.30 -25.12 15.02
C HIS A 60 3.66 -26.37 14.41
N GLN A 61 3.66 -26.48 13.08
CA GLN A 61 3.05 -27.64 12.40
C GLN A 61 3.73 -28.97 12.76
N ARG A 62 5.06 -28.95 12.97
CA ARG A 62 5.80 -30.14 13.42
C ARG A 62 5.36 -30.60 14.81
N HIS A 63 5.03 -29.68 15.71
CA HIS A 63 4.52 -30.03 17.05
C HIS A 63 3.13 -30.67 16.94
N VAL A 64 2.24 -30.07 16.15
CA VAL A 64 0.89 -30.62 15.91
C VAL A 64 0.97 -32.05 15.38
N GLU A 65 1.76 -32.29 14.32
CA GLU A 65 1.92 -33.62 13.71
C GLU A 65 2.58 -34.65 14.65
N ALA A 66 3.55 -34.21 15.47
CA ALA A 66 4.20 -35.08 16.44
C ALA A 66 3.22 -35.51 17.55
N LEU A 67 2.42 -34.57 18.07
CA LEU A 67 1.41 -34.84 19.08
C LEU A 67 0.28 -35.72 18.54
N ALA A 68 -0.15 -35.51 17.30
CA ALA A 68 -1.17 -36.34 16.64
C ALA A 68 -0.73 -37.80 16.58
N LYS A 69 0.53 -38.04 16.20
CA LYS A 69 1.14 -39.38 16.18
C LYS A 69 1.31 -39.97 17.58
N ALA A 70 1.79 -39.17 18.54
CA ALA A 70 2.03 -39.63 19.90
C ALA A 70 0.73 -40.02 20.62
N PHE A 71 -0.32 -39.21 20.49
CA PHE A 71 -1.59 -39.40 21.20
C PHE A 71 -2.65 -40.13 20.39
N LYS A 72 -2.37 -40.44 19.11
CA LYS A 72 -3.31 -41.08 18.17
C LYS A 72 -4.65 -40.32 18.10
N LYS A 73 -4.56 -38.99 18.07
CA LYS A 73 -5.71 -38.07 17.96
C LYS A 73 -5.59 -37.21 16.70
N PRO A 74 -6.71 -36.80 16.09
CA PRO A 74 -6.70 -35.79 15.03
C PRO A 74 -6.12 -34.46 15.50
N ASP A 75 -5.49 -33.72 14.58
CA ASP A 75 -4.83 -32.43 14.84
C ASP A 75 -5.74 -31.44 15.60
N GLU A 76 -7.02 -31.36 15.21
CA GLU A 76 -8.04 -30.48 15.79
C GLU A 76 -8.33 -30.77 17.27
N MET A 77 -8.04 -31.97 17.77
CA MET A 77 -8.26 -32.31 19.18
C MET A 77 -7.07 -31.99 20.08
N LEU A 78 -5.98 -31.43 19.53
CA LEU A 78 -4.71 -31.22 20.23
C LEU A 78 -4.49 -29.76 20.64
N CYS A 79 -5.31 -28.81 20.17
CA CYS A 79 -5.14 -27.39 20.46
C CYS A 79 -5.06 -27.12 21.97
N GLN A 80 -5.88 -27.83 22.75
CA GLN A 80 -5.93 -27.74 24.21
C GLN A 80 -4.66 -28.22 24.92
N GLU A 81 -3.73 -28.89 24.26
CA GLU A 81 -2.44 -29.23 24.87
C GLU A 81 -1.61 -27.96 25.11
N CYS A 82 -1.69 -26.97 24.20
CA CYS A 82 -0.86 -25.75 24.25
C CYS A 82 -1.66 -24.44 24.41
N HIS A 83 -2.95 -24.42 24.05
CA HIS A 83 -3.80 -23.23 24.12
C HIS A 83 -4.87 -23.31 25.23
N VAL A 84 -5.29 -22.15 25.73
CA VAL A 84 -6.39 -22.05 26.72
C VAL A 84 -7.70 -21.83 26.00
N GLN A 85 -8.78 -22.35 26.57
CA GLN A 85 -10.14 -22.02 26.17
C GLN A 85 -10.73 -20.99 27.10
N ASP A 86 -11.63 -20.17 26.58
CA ASP A 86 -12.50 -19.32 27.38
C ASP A 86 -13.70 -20.10 27.94
N LYS A 87 -14.61 -19.39 28.62
CA LYS A 87 -15.81 -19.98 29.22
C LYS A 87 -16.83 -20.52 28.19
N PHE A 88 -16.69 -20.14 26.92
CA PHE A 88 -17.53 -20.58 25.81
C PHE A 88 -16.89 -21.71 25.01
N GLY A 89 -15.67 -22.15 25.39
CA GLY A 89 -14.92 -23.19 24.70
C GLY A 89 -14.07 -22.68 23.53
N GLU A 90 -13.99 -21.37 23.33
CA GLU A 90 -13.22 -20.75 22.26
C GLU A 90 -11.74 -20.67 22.65
N PHE A 91 -10.84 -21.03 21.73
CA PHE A 91 -9.40 -21.00 22.00
C PHE A 91 -8.82 -19.60 21.89
N PHE A 92 -7.97 -19.26 22.86
CA PHE A 92 -6.95 -18.23 22.69
C PHE A 92 -5.65 -18.89 22.24
N PHE A 93 -5.24 -18.59 21.01
CA PHE A 93 -4.03 -19.15 20.38
C PHE A 93 -2.71 -18.57 20.90
N GLU A 94 -2.70 -18.13 22.15
CA GLU A 94 -1.54 -17.60 22.80
C GLU A 94 -0.92 -18.67 23.73
N PHE A 95 0.42 -18.70 23.81
CA PHE A 95 1.20 -19.55 24.72
C PHE A 95 2.32 -18.71 25.34
N PRO A 96 2.69 -18.88 26.62
CA PRO A 96 2.22 -19.86 27.61
C PRO A 96 0.85 -19.53 28.21
N LYS A 97 0.22 -20.52 28.83
CA LYS A 97 -1.13 -20.43 29.43
C LYS A 97 -1.11 -19.74 30.80
N ASN A 98 -2.16 -18.97 31.13
CA ASN A 98 -2.51 -18.48 32.48
C ASN A 98 -1.40 -17.72 33.24
N ILE A 99 -0.72 -16.77 32.57
CA ILE A 99 0.35 -15.98 33.19
C ILE A 99 0.20 -14.49 32.93
N ASP A 100 0.79 -13.67 33.81
CA ASP A 100 1.06 -12.26 33.49
C ASP A 100 2.23 -12.15 32.52
N ARG A 101 1.91 -11.84 31.27
CA ARG A 101 2.86 -11.73 30.16
C ARG A 101 3.70 -10.46 30.18
N LYS A 102 3.34 -9.47 31.02
CA LYS A 102 4.12 -8.23 31.16
C LYS A 102 5.32 -8.42 32.07
N ASN A 103 5.31 -9.45 32.92
CA ASN A 103 6.42 -9.76 33.80
C ASN A 103 7.41 -10.69 33.08
N SER A 104 8.59 -10.15 32.77
CA SER A 104 9.64 -10.87 32.04
C SER A 104 10.06 -12.17 32.73
N GLN A 105 10.23 -12.16 34.06
CA GLN A 105 10.67 -13.34 34.79
C GLN A 105 9.60 -14.44 34.80
N LEU A 106 8.33 -14.08 35.01
CA LEU A 106 7.22 -15.03 34.97
C LEU A 106 7.04 -15.62 33.56
N LEU A 107 7.13 -14.77 32.52
CA LEU A 107 7.03 -15.20 31.13
C LEU A 107 8.15 -16.19 30.77
N LYS A 108 9.40 -15.85 31.11
CA LYS A 108 10.58 -16.72 30.91
C LYS A 108 10.39 -18.07 31.61
N ASN A 109 9.99 -18.05 32.88
CA ASN A 109 9.81 -19.28 33.66
C ASN A 109 8.70 -20.15 33.07
N ALA A 110 7.58 -19.56 32.68
CA ALA A 110 6.45 -20.29 32.11
C ALA A 110 6.78 -20.95 30.77
N TYR A 111 7.54 -20.28 29.90
CA TYR A 111 8.04 -20.90 28.66
C TYR A 111 8.90 -22.14 28.95
N HIS A 112 9.90 -22.01 29.84
CA HIS A 112 10.76 -23.13 30.17
C HIS A 112 9.98 -24.28 30.83
N GLU A 113 9.12 -23.97 31.80
CA GLU A 113 8.35 -24.98 32.51
C GLU A 113 7.39 -25.73 31.57
N GLN A 114 6.55 -25.02 30.81
CA GLN A 114 5.52 -25.66 29.98
C GLN A 114 6.14 -26.44 28.81
N CYS A 115 7.21 -25.92 28.18
CA CYS A 115 7.91 -26.65 27.12
C CYS A 115 8.63 -27.90 27.66
N LEU A 116 9.45 -27.75 28.71
CA LEU A 116 10.25 -28.86 29.23
C LEU A 116 9.37 -29.95 29.85
N ARG A 117 8.29 -29.58 30.54
CA ARG A 117 7.38 -30.55 31.17
C ARG A 117 6.78 -31.50 30.13
N CYS A 118 6.34 -30.99 28.99
CA CYS A 118 5.83 -31.82 27.90
C CYS A 118 6.94 -32.71 27.33
N HIS A 119 8.12 -32.12 27.05
CA HIS A 119 9.22 -32.87 26.45
C HIS A 119 9.71 -34.00 27.37
N GLN A 120 9.85 -33.75 28.67
CA GLN A 120 10.25 -34.72 29.68
C GLN A 120 9.24 -35.86 29.80
N LYS A 121 7.94 -35.54 29.83
CA LYS A 121 6.87 -36.55 29.87
C LYS A 121 6.97 -37.51 28.67
N LEU A 122 7.06 -36.96 27.46
CA LEU A 122 7.17 -37.78 26.25
C LEU A 122 8.47 -38.61 26.24
N SER A 123 9.58 -38.06 26.74
CA SER A 123 10.84 -38.80 26.86
C SER A 123 10.73 -39.98 27.83
N PHE A 124 10.04 -39.81 28.96
CA PHE A 124 9.82 -40.87 29.93
C PHE A 124 9.00 -42.02 29.33
N GLU A 125 8.05 -41.68 28.46
CA GLU A 125 7.25 -42.61 27.67
C GLU A 125 8.00 -43.19 26.45
N LYS A 126 9.30 -42.87 26.29
CA LYS A 126 10.16 -43.26 25.15
C LYS A 126 9.62 -42.82 23.78
N ILE A 127 8.83 -41.74 23.76
CA ILE A 127 8.33 -41.10 22.55
C ILE A 127 9.35 -40.06 22.08
N LYS A 128 9.62 -40.01 20.78
CA LYS A 128 10.53 -39.01 20.18
C LYS A 128 10.02 -37.60 20.53
N THR A 129 10.90 -36.80 21.13
CA THR A 129 10.54 -35.50 21.70
C THR A 129 11.64 -34.46 21.45
N GLY A 130 11.39 -33.21 21.84
CA GLY A 130 12.35 -32.11 21.80
C GLY A 130 13.33 -32.13 22.98
N PRO A 131 14.06 -31.03 23.21
CA PRO A 131 15.01 -30.89 24.33
C PRO A 131 14.36 -31.15 25.70
N VAL A 132 14.92 -32.07 26.49
CA VAL A 132 14.36 -32.55 27.77
C VAL A 132 15.01 -31.92 29.01
N ILE A 133 16.18 -31.31 28.84
CA ILE A 133 16.89 -30.57 29.88
C ILE A 133 17.00 -29.10 29.46
N LEU A 134 17.36 -28.23 30.40
CA LEU A 134 17.66 -26.81 30.14
C LEU A 134 19.00 -26.65 29.39
N SER A 135 19.12 -27.30 28.23
CA SER A 135 20.23 -27.10 27.29
C SER A 135 19.93 -25.85 26.47
N CYS A 136 20.39 -24.70 26.95
CA CYS A 136 20.01 -23.38 26.39
C CYS A 136 20.14 -23.35 24.85
N ARG A 137 21.17 -23.98 24.29
CA ARG A 137 21.50 -23.88 22.86
C ARG A 137 20.73 -24.83 21.94
N GLU A 138 19.96 -25.77 22.48
CA GLU A 138 19.09 -26.62 21.65
C GLU A 138 17.83 -25.88 21.20
N CYS A 139 17.29 -25.02 22.07
CA CYS A 139 16.18 -24.12 21.76
C CYS A 139 16.69 -22.75 21.28
N HIS A 140 17.61 -22.13 22.02
CA HIS A 140 18.19 -20.83 21.71
C HIS A 140 19.48 -20.99 20.89
N LYS A 141 19.33 -21.37 19.62
CA LYS A 141 20.48 -21.56 18.73
C LYS A 141 21.26 -20.27 18.53
N LYS A 142 22.59 -20.37 18.59
CA LYS A 142 23.52 -19.26 18.31
C LYS A 142 23.35 -18.80 16.86
N GLY A 143 23.28 -17.49 16.62
CA GLY A 143 23.03 -16.89 15.31
C GLY A 143 21.56 -16.53 15.05
N ASN A 144 20.65 -16.85 15.99
CA ASN A 144 19.23 -16.50 15.91
C ASN A 144 18.86 -15.21 16.67
N GLU A 145 19.82 -14.48 17.22
CA GLU A 145 19.59 -13.32 18.10
C GLU A 145 18.73 -12.23 17.43
N ASP A 146 18.93 -12.03 16.12
CA ASP A 146 18.21 -11.06 15.30
C ASP A 146 17.32 -11.69 14.22
N MET A 147 17.03 -12.99 14.35
CA MET A 147 16.11 -13.64 13.43
C MET A 147 14.68 -13.18 13.67
N THR A 148 14.00 -12.81 12.58
CA THR A 148 12.57 -12.53 12.57
C THR A 148 11.89 -13.44 11.55
N VAL A 149 10.65 -13.81 11.83
CA VAL A 149 9.81 -14.55 10.88
C VAL A 149 8.72 -13.62 10.42
N LYS A 150 8.63 -13.41 9.10
CA LYS A 150 7.61 -12.54 8.50
C LYS A 150 6.74 -13.38 7.58
N TYR A 151 5.44 -13.38 7.87
CA TYR A 151 4.44 -13.97 6.99
C TYR A 151 3.83 -12.91 6.08
N PRO A 152 3.51 -13.24 4.82
CA PRO A 152 2.63 -12.40 4.02
C PRO A 152 1.32 -12.18 4.75
N SER A 153 0.81 -10.95 4.81
CA SER A 153 -0.52 -10.69 5.39
C SER A 153 -1.58 -11.47 4.61
N VAL A 154 -2.59 -11.99 5.31
CA VAL A 154 -3.75 -12.63 4.68
C VAL A 154 -4.57 -11.55 3.97
N GLU A 155 -4.78 -11.68 2.65
CA GLU A 155 -5.73 -10.83 1.94
C GLU A 155 -7.11 -11.50 1.93
N PHE A 156 -8.03 -11.00 2.77
CA PHE A 156 -9.44 -11.38 2.72
C PHE A 156 -10.15 -10.58 1.62
N ASP A 157 -9.95 -11.01 0.37
CA ASP A 157 -10.55 -10.35 -0.79
C ASP A 157 -12.06 -10.63 -0.91
N PHE A 158 -12.72 -9.93 -1.82
CA PHE A 158 -14.17 -10.04 -2.01
C PHE A 158 -14.64 -11.41 -2.54
N SER A 159 -13.78 -12.13 -3.27
CA SER A 159 -14.08 -13.49 -3.69
C SER A 159 -14.13 -14.43 -2.48
N LEU A 160 -13.14 -14.32 -1.60
CA LEU A 160 -13.08 -15.10 -0.38
C LEU A 160 -14.18 -14.71 0.60
N HIS A 161 -14.45 -13.42 0.75
CA HIS A 161 -15.58 -12.90 1.52
C HIS A 161 -16.91 -13.47 1.01
N GLY A 162 -17.16 -13.42 -0.31
CA GLY A 162 -18.38 -13.97 -0.92
C GLY A 162 -18.57 -15.46 -0.62
N LYS A 163 -17.49 -16.27 -0.66
CA LYS A 163 -17.55 -17.68 -0.27
C LYS A 163 -18.00 -17.87 1.18
N HIS A 164 -17.53 -17.02 2.10
CA HIS A 164 -17.95 -17.09 3.50
C HIS A 164 -19.40 -16.64 3.69
N VAL A 165 -19.83 -15.60 2.99
CA VAL A 165 -21.23 -15.13 3.02
C VAL A 165 -22.19 -16.24 2.57
N GLU A 166 -21.90 -16.89 1.44
CA GLU A 166 -22.75 -17.98 0.93
C GLU A 166 -22.75 -19.19 1.88
N LYS A 167 -21.57 -19.60 2.36
CA LYS A 167 -21.43 -20.73 3.28
C LYS A 167 -22.15 -20.51 4.61
N ASN A 168 -22.16 -19.28 5.11
CA ASN A 168 -22.82 -18.88 6.34
C ASN A 168 -24.25 -18.37 6.11
N LYS A 169 -24.87 -18.67 4.96
CA LYS A 169 -26.27 -18.35 4.65
C LYS A 169 -26.61 -16.87 4.83
N LYS A 170 -25.65 -15.99 4.53
CA LYS A 170 -25.77 -14.52 4.66
C LYS A 170 -25.99 -14.02 6.09
N ASP A 171 -25.65 -14.82 7.09
CA ASP A 171 -25.65 -14.37 8.48
C ASP A 171 -24.36 -13.60 8.79
N CYS A 172 -24.45 -12.28 8.73
CA CYS A 172 -23.35 -11.38 9.01
C CYS A 172 -22.97 -11.35 10.50
N SER A 173 -23.90 -11.72 11.40
CA SER A 173 -23.73 -11.62 12.85
C SER A 173 -22.67 -12.58 13.41
N LEU A 174 -22.34 -13.63 12.64
CA LEU A 174 -21.30 -14.61 12.98
C LEU A 174 -19.88 -14.03 12.97
N CYS A 175 -19.69 -12.87 12.33
CA CYS A 175 -18.36 -12.28 12.13
C CYS A 175 -18.30 -10.79 12.49
N HIS A 176 -19.35 -10.03 12.15
CA HIS A 176 -19.35 -8.59 12.34
C HIS A 176 -19.95 -8.22 13.69
N HIS A 177 -19.29 -7.29 14.37
CA HIS A 177 -19.78 -6.70 15.61
C HIS A 177 -19.37 -5.23 15.67
N THR A 178 -20.09 -4.49 16.51
CA THR A 178 -19.70 -3.20 17.06
C THR A 178 -19.64 -3.32 18.59
N TYR A 179 -19.18 -2.26 19.25
CA TYR A 179 -19.07 -2.21 20.71
C TYR A 179 -19.94 -1.09 21.24
N ASP A 180 -20.96 -1.44 22.02
CA ASP A 180 -21.77 -0.50 22.78
C ASP A 180 -20.97 0.02 23.98
N ILE A 181 -20.59 1.29 23.93
CA ILE A 181 -19.80 1.95 24.97
C ILE A 181 -20.63 2.30 26.22
N GLU A 182 -21.95 2.35 26.11
CA GLU A 182 -22.86 2.67 27.20
C GLU A 182 -23.27 1.43 28.00
N GLU A 183 -23.12 0.23 27.41
CA GLU A 183 -23.35 -1.04 28.09
C GLU A 183 -22.29 -1.29 29.18
N LYS A 184 -22.76 -1.44 30.43
CA LYS A 184 -21.92 -1.64 31.62
C LYS A 184 -21.40 -3.08 31.70
N ASN A 185 -22.20 -4.04 31.25
CA ASN A 185 -21.80 -5.44 31.16
C ASN A 185 -20.99 -5.69 29.89
N LYS A 186 -19.66 -5.76 30.04
CA LYS A 186 -18.73 -6.01 28.93
C LYS A 186 -19.01 -7.27 28.13
N GLU A 187 -19.70 -8.26 28.71
CA GLU A 187 -20.07 -9.49 28.01
C GLU A 187 -21.23 -9.29 27.03
N LEU A 188 -22.03 -8.24 27.23
CA LEU A 188 -23.15 -7.87 26.37
C LEU A 188 -22.83 -6.68 25.46
N ALA A 189 -21.70 -6.00 25.70
CA ALA A 189 -21.31 -4.80 24.97
C ALA A 189 -20.90 -5.07 23.51
N LEU A 190 -20.50 -6.30 23.15
CA LEU A 190 -20.30 -6.68 21.75
C LEU A 190 -21.64 -7.04 21.13
N VAL A 191 -22.08 -6.23 20.17
CA VAL A 191 -23.39 -6.37 19.54
C VAL A 191 -23.26 -6.40 18.02
N TYR A 192 -24.16 -7.10 17.35
CA TYR A 192 -24.31 -7.02 15.90
C TYR A 192 -25.39 -5.99 15.55
N GLU A 193 -25.03 -5.01 14.72
CA GLU A 193 -25.97 -4.05 14.17
C GLU A 193 -26.00 -4.23 12.63
N LYS A 194 -27.18 -4.54 12.11
CA LYS A 194 -27.36 -4.83 10.68
C LYS A 194 -27.12 -3.58 9.85
N GLY A 195 -26.34 -3.71 8.78
CA GLY A 195 -26.00 -2.59 7.89
C GLY A 195 -24.82 -1.76 8.38
N THR A 196 -24.22 -2.11 9.53
CA THR A 196 -22.97 -1.50 10.02
C THR A 196 -21.76 -2.41 9.84
N GLU A 197 -21.84 -3.41 8.95
CA GLU A 197 -20.74 -4.33 8.67
C GLU A 197 -19.57 -3.55 8.07
N GLU A 198 -18.43 -3.61 8.74
CA GLU A 198 -17.23 -2.90 8.34
C GLU A 198 -15.98 -3.77 8.53
N SER A 199 -14.84 -3.26 8.09
CA SER A 199 -13.61 -4.02 8.19
C SER A 199 -13.03 -4.04 9.60
N CYS A 200 -12.55 -5.21 10.03
CA CYS A 200 -11.85 -5.39 11.30
C CYS A 200 -10.68 -4.39 11.49
N TYR A 201 -10.05 -3.95 10.40
CA TYR A 201 -8.96 -2.95 10.41
C TYR A 201 -9.37 -1.59 10.96
N TYR A 202 -10.64 -1.23 11.02
CA TYR A 202 -11.04 0.05 11.59
C TYR A 202 -10.88 0.07 13.12
N CYS A 203 -11.22 -1.04 13.80
CA CYS A 203 -11.18 -1.15 15.25
C CYS A 203 -9.95 -1.89 15.79
N HIS A 204 -9.40 -2.85 15.03
CA HIS A 204 -8.32 -3.74 15.50
C HIS A 204 -6.92 -3.35 15.02
N ASP A 205 -6.77 -2.40 14.09
CA ASP A 205 -5.47 -1.81 13.76
C ASP A 205 -5.11 -0.75 14.80
N LEU A 206 -4.51 -1.22 15.90
CA LEU A 206 -4.24 -0.43 17.11
C LEU A 206 -3.15 0.63 16.91
N ASN A 207 -2.39 0.55 15.82
CA ASN A 207 -1.30 1.48 15.50
C ASN A 207 -1.79 2.77 14.85
N LYS A 208 -3.01 2.77 14.31
CA LYS A 208 -3.59 3.96 13.67
C LYS A 208 -4.25 4.88 14.69
N LYS A 209 -4.01 6.18 14.52
CA LYS A 209 -4.82 7.22 15.15
C LYS A 209 -6.20 7.23 14.52
N ARG A 210 -7.22 7.44 15.33
CA ARG A 210 -8.63 7.46 14.94
C ARG A 210 -9.28 8.75 15.40
N GLY A 211 -10.39 9.11 14.78
CA GLY A 211 -11.30 10.15 15.25
C GLY A 211 -11.86 9.82 16.64
N PRO A 212 -12.56 10.78 17.26
CA PRO A 212 -12.99 10.70 18.66
C PRO A 212 -13.98 9.57 18.93
N GLU A 213 -14.86 9.25 17.96
CA GLU A 213 -15.84 8.16 18.06
C GLU A 213 -15.14 6.79 18.15
N LEU A 214 -14.40 6.39 17.12
CA LEU A 214 -13.69 5.11 17.07
C LEU A 214 -12.55 5.01 18.10
N SER A 215 -11.95 6.12 18.52
CA SER A 215 -10.91 6.11 19.55
C SER A 215 -11.39 5.53 20.88
N LYS A 216 -12.67 5.69 21.23
CA LYS A 216 -13.26 5.09 22.43
C LYS A 216 -13.28 3.56 22.32
N ILE A 217 -13.75 3.04 21.18
CA ILE A 217 -13.81 1.59 20.91
C ILE A 217 -12.40 0.99 20.83
N VAL A 218 -11.49 1.64 20.10
CA VAL A 218 -10.10 1.18 19.94
C VAL A 218 -9.35 1.17 21.28
N LYS A 219 -9.69 2.06 22.22
CA LYS A 219 -9.13 2.02 23.58
C LYS A 219 -9.51 0.73 24.31
N ILE A 220 -10.76 0.25 24.16
CA ILE A 220 -11.20 -1.03 24.71
C ILE A 220 -10.44 -2.19 24.07
N ALA A 221 -10.32 -2.19 22.74
CA ALA A 221 -9.52 -3.20 22.01
C ALA A 221 -8.06 -3.22 22.49
N LYS A 222 -7.44 -2.04 22.71
CA LYS A 222 -6.09 -1.92 23.27
C LYS A 222 -5.95 -2.50 24.67
N GLN A 223 -6.93 -2.29 25.55
CA GLN A 223 -6.91 -2.84 26.91
C GLN A 223 -6.89 -4.37 26.90
N GLY A 224 -7.62 -5.00 25.99
CA GLY A 224 -7.64 -6.46 25.81
C GLY A 224 -6.57 -7.03 24.87
N ASN A 225 -5.67 -6.17 24.34
CA ASN A 225 -4.68 -6.53 23.31
C ASN A 225 -5.30 -7.18 22.06
N TRP A 226 -6.49 -6.73 21.65
CA TRP A 226 -7.23 -7.21 20.48
C TRP A 226 -6.74 -6.53 19.20
N GLY A 227 -5.47 -6.74 18.87
CA GLY A 227 -4.90 -6.34 17.58
C GLY A 227 -5.39 -7.21 16.43
N ILE A 228 -5.10 -6.81 15.18
CA ILE A 228 -5.49 -7.54 13.96
C ILE A 228 -5.13 -9.02 14.05
N GLU A 229 -3.89 -9.36 14.41
CA GLU A 229 -3.44 -10.76 14.46
C GLU A 229 -4.29 -11.58 15.44
N LYS A 230 -4.49 -11.07 16.65
CA LYS A 230 -5.29 -11.76 17.67
C LYS A 230 -6.76 -11.88 17.28
N ALA A 231 -7.35 -10.80 16.75
CA ALA A 231 -8.75 -10.78 16.34
C ALA A 231 -9.00 -11.78 15.19
N PHE A 232 -8.17 -11.78 14.16
CA PHE A 232 -8.29 -12.71 13.03
C PHE A 232 -8.00 -14.15 13.45
N HIS A 233 -6.92 -14.42 14.19
CA HIS A 233 -6.64 -15.79 14.63
C HIS A 233 -7.74 -16.33 15.53
N SER A 234 -8.27 -15.53 16.46
CA SER A 234 -9.36 -15.98 17.33
C SER A 234 -10.64 -16.24 16.56
N LEU A 235 -11.08 -15.32 15.68
CA LEU A 235 -12.33 -15.50 14.93
C LEU A 235 -12.23 -16.62 13.88
N CYS A 236 -11.22 -16.54 13.01
CA CYS A 236 -11.13 -17.43 11.85
C CYS A 236 -10.76 -18.86 12.26
N LEU A 237 -9.76 -19.03 13.14
CA LEU A 237 -9.29 -20.37 13.49
C LEU A 237 -10.31 -21.11 14.35
N ASN A 238 -10.99 -20.45 15.29
CA ASN A 238 -12.03 -21.14 16.06
C ASN A 238 -13.21 -21.58 15.19
N CYS A 239 -13.70 -20.74 14.28
CA CYS A 239 -14.76 -21.14 13.35
C CYS A 239 -14.32 -22.30 12.44
N HIS A 240 -13.09 -22.26 11.91
CA HIS A 240 -12.55 -23.38 11.12
C HIS A 240 -12.38 -24.65 11.96
N LEU A 241 -11.93 -24.52 13.21
CA LEU A 241 -11.74 -25.62 14.12
C LEU A 241 -13.07 -26.29 14.49
N HIS A 242 -14.08 -25.49 14.86
CA HIS A 242 -15.41 -25.98 15.16
C HIS A 242 -16.02 -26.74 13.99
N ASN A 243 -15.97 -26.15 12.78
CA ASN A 243 -16.43 -26.85 11.57
C ASN A 243 -15.68 -28.17 11.34
N LYS A 244 -14.37 -28.20 11.56
CA LYS A 244 -13.58 -29.42 11.38
C LYS A 244 -13.91 -30.50 12.42
N LEU A 245 -14.09 -30.12 13.69
CA LEU A 245 -14.52 -31.02 14.76
C LEU A 245 -15.91 -31.62 14.47
N GLU A 246 -16.79 -30.85 13.83
CA GLU A 246 -18.10 -31.32 13.38
C GLU A 246 -18.05 -32.06 12.02
N SER A 247 -16.86 -32.36 11.50
CA SER A 247 -16.67 -32.99 10.18
C SER A 247 -17.33 -32.22 9.01
N LYS A 248 -17.53 -30.92 9.17
CA LYS A 248 -17.97 -30.01 8.11
C LYS A 248 -16.76 -29.53 7.31
N GLU A 249 -17.00 -29.10 6.07
CA GLU A 249 -15.96 -28.44 5.29
C GLU A 249 -15.50 -27.18 6.05
N ALA A 250 -14.20 -27.03 6.27
CA ALA A 250 -13.62 -25.93 7.02
C ALA A 250 -12.52 -25.23 6.20
N GLY A 251 -12.25 -23.97 6.52
CA GLY A 251 -11.09 -23.27 5.99
C GLY A 251 -9.77 -23.77 6.60
N PRO A 252 -8.63 -23.26 6.12
CA PRO A 252 -7.31 -23.67 6.61
C PRO A 252 -7.07 -23.24 8.06
N MET A 253 -6.30 -24.05 8.80
CA MET A 253 -5.82 -23.74 10.16
C MET A 253 -4.29 -23.68 10.26
N GLN A 254 -3.58 -23.99 9.16
CA GLN A 254 -2.11 -23.98 9.12
C GLN A 254 -1.63 -22.62 8.60
N CYS A 255 -0.55 -22.09 9.19
CA CYS A 255 -0.03 -20.75 8.90
C CYS A 255 0.26 -20.59 7.41
N SER A 256 1.01 -21.53 6.82
CA SER A 256 1.41 -21.54 5.40
C SER A 256 0.24 -21.65 4.42
N LYS A 257 -0.91 -22.20 4.85
CA LYS A 257 -2.14 -22.29 4.05
C LYS A 257 -2.98 -21.02 4.08
N CYS A 258 -2.88 -20.21 5.12
CA CYS A 258 -3.52 -18.90 5.20
C CYS A 258 -2.61 -17.80 4.61
N HIS A 259 -1.34 -17.79 5.02
CA HIS A 259 -0.34 -16.79 4.68
C HIS A 259 0.44 -17.16 3.41
N THR A 260 -0.29 -17.35 2.32
CA THR A 260 0.27 -17.91 1.07
C THR A 260 1.15 -16.92 0.30
N GLY A 261 0.95 -15.61 0.52
CA GLY A 261 1.56 -14.54 -0.27
C GLY A 261 1.09 -14.50 -1.73
N LYS A 262 0.11 -15.33 -2.10
CA LYS A 262 -0.46 -15.43 -3.44
C LYS A 262 -1.93 -15.04 -3.37
N TYR A 263 -2.23 -13.81 -3.77
CA TYR A 263 -3.56 -13.23 -3.71
C TYR A 263 -3.97 -12.67 -5.07
N LYS A 264 -5.28 -12.59 -5.30
CA LYS A 264 -5.84 -12.14 -6.58
C LYS A 264 -5.49 -10.69 -6.87
N ALA A 265 -5.16 -10.39 -8.14
CA ALA A 265 -5.01 -9.03 -8.61
C ALA A 265 -6.38 -8.34 -8.75
N VAL A 266 -6.39 -7.00 -8.80
CA VAL A 266 -7.62 -6.21 -8.99
C VAL A 266 -8.38 -6.63 -10.25
N GLN A 267 -7.65 -6.93 -11.34
CA GLN A 267 -8.21 -7.35 -12.61
C GLN A 267 -9.00 -8.66 -12.50
N GLU A 268 -8.53 -9.60 -11.67
CA GLU A 268 -9.20 -10.87 -11.41
C GLU A 268 -10.44 -10.72 -10.50
N LEU A 269 -10.51 -9.62 -9.74
CA LEU A 269 -11.61 -9.31 -8.82
C LEU A 269 -12.67 -8.39 -9.44
N LYS A 270 -12.46 -7.91 -10.67
CA LYS A 270 -13.28 -6.86 -11.29
C LYS A 270 -14.72 -7.31 -11.54
N ASP A 271 -14.91 -8.56 -11.92
CA ASP A 271 -16.21 -9.14 -12.26
C ASP A 271 -16.83 -9.94 -11.11
N ILE A 272 -16.16 -9.96 -9.95
CA ILE A 272 -16.66 -10.63 -8.76
C ILE A 272 -17.61 -9.68 -8.02
N PRO A 273 -18.85 -10.13 -7.70
CA PRO A 273 -19.78 -9.34 -6.92
C PRO A 273 -19.14 -8.85 -5.62
N ARG A 274 -19.38 -7.58 -5.32
CA ARG A 274 -18.92 -6.97 -4.08
C ARG A 274 -19.97 -7.20 -2.98
N PRO A 275 -19.57 -7.12 -1.70
CA PRO A 275 -20.53 -7.15 -0.61
C PRO A 275 -21.52 -6.00 -0.75
N GLU A 276 -22.81 -6.33 -0.83
CA GLU A 276 -23.90 -5.35 -0.87
C GLU A 276 -24.16 -4.84 0.55
N ARG A 277 -24.11 -3.52 0.73
CA ARG A 277 -24.35 -2.77 1.96
C ARG A 277 -25.03 -1.43 1.63
N ASP A 278 -25.97 -1.49 0.69
CA ASP A 278 -26.72 -0.34 0.15
C ASP A 278 -25.82 0.78 -0.38
N GLN A 279 -24.62 0.44 -0.86
CA GLN A 279 -23.71 1.42 -1.43
C GLN A 279 -24.30 2.00 -2.74
N PRO A 280 -24.24 3.33 -2.92
CA PRO A 280 -24.74 3.94 -4.14
C PRO A 280 -23.86 3.55 -5.34
N LYS A 281 -24.46 3.27 -6.50
CA LYS A 281 -23.69 3.04 -7.74
C LYS A 281 -23.00 4.30 -8.24
N THR A 282 -23.66 5.45 -8.07
CA THR A 282 -23.16 6.77 -8.43
C THR A 282 -23.50 7.76 -7.33
N VAL A 283 -22.59 8.70 -7.06
CA VAL A 283 -22.73 9.71 -6.02
C VAL A 283 -22.54 11.09 -6.65
N PHE A 284 -23.38 12.05 -6.32
CA PHE A 284 -23.09 13.45 -6.64
C PHE A 284 -22.50 14.12 -5.40
N ILE A 285 -21.19 14.34 -5.40
CA ILE A 285 -20.47 14.96 -4.30
C ILE A 285 -20.71 16.47 -4.39
N ASN A 286 -21.55 16.98 -3.51
CA ASN A 286 -21.82 18.39 -3.36
C ASN A 286 -21.43 18.85 -1.95
N ILE A 287 -20.65 19.92 -1.88
CA ILE A 287 -20.21 20.50 -0.61
C ILE A 287 -20.88 21.87 -0.48
N GLU A 288 -21.66 22.05 0.58
CA GLU A 288 -22.30 23.33 0.89
C GLU A 288 -21.26 24.44 1.03
N GLU A 289 -21.59 25.64 0.57
CA GLU A 289 -20.70 26.82 0.57
C GLU A 289 -19.41 26.69 -0.25
N SER A 290 -19.25 25.60 -1.01
CA SER A 290 -18.11 25.41 -1.91
C SER A 290 -18.17 26.38 -3.10
N LYS A 291 -17.01 26.94 -3.45
CA LYS A 291 -16.84 27.75 -4.68
C LYS A 291 -16.76 26.89 -5.95
N MET A 292 -16.52 25.59 -5.79
CA MET A 292 -16.41 24.63 -6.89
C MET A 292 -17.75 23.94 -7.13
N LYS A 293 -18.06 23.67 -8.40
CA LYS A 293 -19.26 22.91 -8.78
C LYS A 293 -19.21 21.48 -8.21
N GLY A 294 -20.37 20.88 -8.00
CA GLY A 294 -20.46 19.48 -7.57
C GLY A 294 -19.82 18.49 -8.55
N VAL A 295 -19.44 17.32 -8.04
CA VAL A 295 -18.68 16.29 -8.76
C VAL A 295 -19.52 15.02 -8.90
N PRO A 296 -19.85 14.58 -10.13
CA PRO A 296 -20.42 13.25 -10.34
C PRO A 296 -19.33 12.18 -10.16
N PHE A 297 -19.55 11.25 -9.25
CA PHE A 297 -18.63 10.19 -8.89
C PHE A 297 -19.22 8.81 -9.21
N ASN A 298 -18.49 8.02 -9.99
CA ASN A 298 -18.88 6.65 -10.34
C ASN A 298 -18.36 5.67 -9.26
N HIS A 299 -19.13 5.47 -8.20
CA HIS A 299 -18.73 4.60 -7.09
C HIS A 299 -18.56 3.15 -7.55
N GLU A 300 -19.50 2.60 -8.32
CA GLU A 300 -19.46 1.22 -8.84
C GLU A 300 -18.18 0.95 -9.65
N PHE A 301 -17.75 1.89 -10.49
CA PHE A 301 -16.51 1.76 -11.23
C PHE A 301 -15.30 1.73 -10.30
N HIS A 302 -15.22 2.64 -9.32
CA HIS A 302 -14.10 2.67 -8.39
C HIS A 302 -14.07 1.42 -7.51
N GLU A 303 -15.24 0.95 -7.10
CA GLU A 303 -15.41 -0.26 -6.32
C GLU A 303 -14.84 -1.49 -7.06
N LYS A 304 -15.16 -1.66 -8.35
CA LYS A 304 -14.64 -2.75 -9.20
C LYS A 304 -13.13 -2.65 -9.48
N ASN A 305 -12.55 -1.45 -9.36
CA ASN A 305 -11.14 -1.18 -9.67
C ASN A 305 -10.25 -0.98 -8.42
N ASN A 306 -10.75 -1.30 -7.23
CA ASN A 306 -9.97 -1.29 -5.98
C ASN A 306 -10.08 -2.63 -5.26
N LYS A 307 -9.01 -3.03 -4.55
CA LYS A 307 -8.98 -4.30 -3.81
C LYS A 307 -9.89 -4.33 -2.58
N THR A 308 -10.14 -3.18 -1.95
CA THR A 308 -10.90 -3.08 -0.70
C THR A 308 -11.62 -1.75 -0.62
N CYS A 309 -12.71 -1.68 0.15
CA CYS A 309 -13.36 -0.40 0.48
C CYS A 309 -12.40 0.54 1.25
N ARG A 310 -11.48 -0.05 2.03
CA ARG A 310 -10.47 0.65 2.85
C ARG A 310 -9.48 1.50 2.05
N SER A 311 -9.38 1.27 0.74
CA SER A 311 -8.56 2.07 -0.16
C SER A 311 -8.99 3.55 -0.19
N CYS A 312 -10.28 3.82 0.08
CA CYS A 312 -10.82 5.17 0.20
C CYS A 312 -11.41 5.40 1.60
N HIS A 313 -12.27 4.49 2.05
CA HIS A 313 -12.90 4.50 3.36
C HIS A 313 -11.90 4.07 4.43
N HIS A 314 -11.01 4.97 4.84
CA HIS A 314 -9.85 4.60 5.65
C HIS A 314 -10.15 4.33 7.12
N GLU A 315 -11.35 4.68 7.55
CA GLU A 315 -11.75 4.69 8.95
C GLU A 315 -13.17 4.19 9.18
N THR A 316 -14.13 4.58 8.33
CA THR A 316 -15.50 4.05 8.33
C THR A 316 -16.03 4.02 6.89
N LEU A 317 -17.12 3.30 6.65
CA LEU A 317 -17.81 3.33 5.36
C LEU A 317 -18.73 4.57 5.20
N LYS A 318 -18.74 5.49 6.17
CA LYS A 318 -19.50 6.75 6.11
C LYS A 318 -18.93 7.70 5.05
N SER A 319 -19.68 8.74 4.70
CA SER A 319 -19.28 9.76 3.72
C SER A 319 -18.10 10.59 4.23
N CYS A 320 -17.20 11.01 3.32
CA CYS A 320 -16.05 11.85 3.66
C CYS A 320 -16.45 13.14 4.38
N LYS A 321 -17.60 13.73 3.99
CA LYS A 321 -18.06 15.03 4.51
C LYS A 321 -18.45 15.01 5.99
N GLU A 322 -18.68 13.82 6.56
CA GLU A 322 -19.00 13.67 7.99
C GLU A 322 -17.83 14.13 8.86
N CYS A 323 -16.60 13.82 8.43
CA CYS A 323 -15.36 14.19 9.12
C CYS A 323 -14.61 15.36 8.46
N HIS A 324 -14.70 15.49 7.13
CA HIS A 324 -13.97 16.48 6.34
C HIS A 324 -14.93 17.54 5.79
N ASN A 325 -14.93 18.74 6.39
CA ASN A 325 -15.65 19.90 5.83
C ASN A 325 -14.66 20.93 5.26
N LEU A 326 -15.16 22.09 4.82
CA LEU A 326 -14.33 23.15 4.23
C LEU A 326 -13.25 23.69 5.19
N LYS A 327 -13.50 23.71 6.50
CA LYS A 327 -12.55 24.22 7.52
C LYS A 327 -11.67 23.12 8.12
N GLY A 328 -12.04 21.86 7.96
CA GLY A 328 -11.56 20.75 8.78
C GLY A 328 -12.34 20.65 10.10
N ARG A 329 -12.52 19.43 10.60
CA ARG A 329 -13.08 19.15 11.93
C ARG A 329 -12.16 18.23 12.71
N GLU A 330 -12.32 18.18 14.03
CA GLU A 330 -11.53 17.33 14.91
C GLU A 330 -11.65 15.84 14.52
N GLU A 331 -12.85 15.40 14.11
CA GLU A 331 -13.13 14.02 13.71
C GLU A 331 -12.29 13.58 12.50
N GLY A 332 -11.99 14.51 11.58
CA GLY A 332 -11.12 14.29 10.43
C GLY A 332 -9.66 14.67 10.68
N GLY A 333 -9.25 14.89 11.94
CA GLY A 333 -7.90 15.34 12.29
C GLY A 333 -7.55 16.72 11.71
N PHE A 334 -8.57 17.58 11.56
CA PHE A 334 -8.52 18.89 10.92
C PHE A 334 -8.12 18.87 9.44
N VAL A 335 -8.13 17.70 8.79
CA VAL A 335 -7.99 17.60 7.34
C VAL A 335 -9.29 18.10 6.70
N ASN A 336 -9.20 19.18 5.93
CA ASN A 336 -10.34 19.74 5.22
C ASN A 336 -10.68 18.91 3.96
N ILE A 337 -11.87 19.14 3.41
CA ILE A 337 -12.39 18.39 2.26
C ILE A 337 -11.58 18.61 0.97
N LEU A 338 -10.93 19.77 0.81
CA LEU A 338 -10.04 20.04 -0.32
C LEU A 338 -8.86 19.08 -0.29
N THR A 339 -8.15 19.03 0.84
CA THR A 339 -7.00 18.13 1.04
C THR A 339 -7.41 16.66 0.98
N ALA A 340 -8.55 16.30 1.57
CA ALA A 340 -9.07 14.93 1.54
C ALA A 340 -9.25 14.41 0.09
N TYR A 341 -9.69 15.26 -0.84
CA TYR A 341 -9.88 14.87 -2.25
C TYR A 341 -8.69 15.16 -3.18
N HIS A 342 -7.80 16.10 -2.84
CA HIS A 342 -6.77 16.59 -3.78
C HIS A 342 -5.32 16.38 -3.32
N SER A 343 -5.09 15.90 -2.09
CA SER A 343 -3.74 15.65 -1.57
C SER A 343 -2.92 14.76 -2.51
N GLN A 344 -1.78 15.25 -2.98
CA GLN A 344 -0.90 14.52 -3.91
C GLN A 344 -0.17 13.34 -3.30
N SER A 345 -0.02 13.34 -1.98
CA SER A 345 0.72 12.33 -1.22
C SER A 345 -0.20 11.22 -0.70
N SER A 346 -1.51 11.41 -0.72
CA SER A 346 -2.47 10.42 -0.22
C SER A 346 -3.10 9.60 -1.34
N GLN A 347 -2.96 8.27 -1.28
CA GLN A 347 -3.67 7.36 -2.19
C GLN A 347 -5.19 7.30 -1.93
N MET A 348 -5.66 7.93 -0.85
CA MET A 348 -7.09 8.00 -0.49
C MET A 348 -7.79 9.19 -1.14
N SER A 349 -7.01 10.14 -1.65
CA SER A 349 -7.51 11.29 -2.41
C SER A 349 -7.68 10.92 -3.88
N CYS A 350 -8.58 11.62 -4.58
CA CYS A 350 -8.78 11.43 -6.01
C CYS A 350 -7.47 11.71 -6.77
N GLN A 351 -6.84 12.86 -6.50
CA GLN A 351 -5.68 13.31 -7.26
C GLN A 351 -4.41 12.49 -6.94
N GLY A 352 -4.23 12.06 -5.68
CA GLY A 352 -3.10 11.23 -5.27
C GLY A 352 -3.22 9.78 -5.75
N CYS A 353 -4.42 9.20 -5.70
CA CYS A 353 -4.65 7.88 -6.30
C CYS A 353 -4.40 7.91 -7.82
N HIS A 354 -5.01 8.86 -8.54
CA HIS A 354 -4.81 9.02 -9.98
C HIS A 354 -3.34 9.27 -10.34
N ARG A 355 -2.61 10.03 -9.53
CA ARG A 355 -1.17 10.20 -9.69
C ARG A 355 -0.39 8.89 -9.60
N SER A 356 -0.69 8.04 -8.61
CA SER A 356 -0.02 6.75 -8.51
C SER A 356 -0.28 5.86 -9.73
N LEU A 357 -1.45 5.99 -10.37
CA LEU A 357 -1.77 5.29 -11.62
C LEU A 357 -0.96 5.82 -12.81
N MET A 358 -0.67 7.13 -12.86
CA MET A 358 0.17 7.75 -13.91
C MET A 358 1.65 7.31 -13.84
N GLU A 359 2.11 6.81 -12.69
CA GLU A 359 3.47 6.26 -12.52
C GLU A 359 3.64 4.85 -13.09
N LYS A 360 2.57 4.21 -13.55
CA LYS A 360 2.66 2.91 -14.23
C LYS A 360 3.41 3.06 -15.54
N LYS A 361 4.16 2.03 -15.94
CA LYS A 361 5.00 2.03 -17.15
C LYS A 361 4.25 2.49 -18.42
N ASP A 362 2.97 2.14 -18.54
CA ASP A 362 2.15 2.47 -19.72
C ASP A 362 1.79 3.96 -19.81
N CYS A 363 1.97 4.72 -18.73
CA CYS A 363 1.62 6.14 -18.60
C CYS A 363 2.87 7.02 -18.35
N LYS A 364 3.82 6.49 -17.57
CA LYS A 364 4.99 7.21 -17.07
C LYS A 364 5.91 7.73 -18.17
N GLY A 365 5.89 7.11 -19.36
CA GLY A 365 6.63 7.61 -20.53
C GLY A 365 6.36 9.09 -20.82
N CYS A 366 5.09 9.50 -20.83
CA CYS A 366 4.71 10.91 -21.00
C CYS A 366 4.63 11.66 -19.66
N HIS A 367 4.01 11.05 -18.65
CA HIS A 367 3.74 11.71 -17.36
C HIS A 367 5.00 12.05 -16.56
N TYR A 368 6.16 11.48 -16.88
CA TYR A 368 7.45 11.87 -16.32
C TYR A 368 7.88 13.30 -16.71
N PHE A 369 7.54 13.74 -17.92
CA PHE A 369 7.94 15.07 -18.44
C PHE A 369 6.89 16.15 -18.23
N ILE A 370 5.66 15.74 -17.98
CA ILE A 370 4.57 16.64 -17.61
C ILE A 370 4.78 17.00 -16.15
N ALA A 371 5.01 18.29 -15.87
CA ALA A 371 5.16 18.76 -14.51
C ALA A 371 3.91 18.34 -13.70
N PRO A 372 4.07 17.65 -12.56
CA PRO A 372 2.93 17.31 -11.73
C PRO A 372 2.26 18.60 -11.27
N VAL A 373 0.94 18.56 -11.09
CA VAL A 373 0.24 19.65 -10.42
C VAL A 373 0.88 19.83 -9.05
N LYS A 374 1.56 20.96 -8.84
CA LYS A 374 2.41 21.20 -7.66
C LYS A 374 1.60 21.55 -6.41
N THR A 375 0.31 21.81 -6.57
CA THR A 375 -0.60 22.23 -5.52
C THR A 375 -1.84 21.36 -5.53
N GLU A 376 -2.64 21.44 -4.47
CA GLU A 376 -3.97 20.83 -4.39
C GLU A 376 -4.99 21.50 -5.35
N ILE A 377 -4.55 22.53 -6.08
CA ILE A 377 -5.36 23.32 -7.01
C ILE A 377 -4.80 23.10 -8.42
N ALA A 378 -5.50 22.31 -9.21
CA ALA A 378 -5.15 22.07 -10.61
C ALA A 378 -5.43 23.31 -11.50
N ASN A 379 -5.02 23.24 -12.77
CA ASN A 379 -5.41 24.26 -13.75
C ASN A 379 -6.93 24.18 -14.02
N LYS A 380 -7.52 25.27 -14.52
CA LYS A 380 -8.98 25.41 -14.73
C LYS A 380 -9.57 24.29 -15.60
N GLU A 381 -8.82 23.79 -16.57
CA GLU A 381 -9.25 22.73 -17.48
C GLU A 381 -9.38 21.38 -16.75
N VAL A 382 -8.37 21.00 -15.96
CA VAL A 382 -8.38 19.77 -15.16
C VAL A 382 -9.43 19.86 -14.05
N CYS A 383 -9.63 21.02 -13.42
CA CYS A 383 -10.68 21.21 -12.42
C CYS A 383 -12.07 20.88 -12.97
N ASN A 384 -12.38 21.35 -14.18
CA ASN A 384 -13.68 21.14 -14.82
C ASN A 384 -13.96 19.67 -15.19
N ARG A 385 -12.93 18.81 -15.19
CA ARG A 385 -13.11 17.36 -15.40
C ARG A 385 -13.89 16.73 -14.28
N CYS A 386 -13.63 17.11 -13.04
CA CYS A 386 -14.40 16.62 -11.90
C CYS A 386 -15.56 17.58 -11.59
N HIS A 387 -15.28 18.88 -11.52
CA HIS A 387 -16.24 19.92 -11.12
C HIS A 387 -17.12 20.37 -12.30
N SER A 388 -17.90 19.44 -12.85
CA SER A 388 -18.81 19.73 -13.97
C SER A 388 -20.11 20.40 -13.51
N GLY A 389 -20.54 20.13 -12.26
CA GLY A 389 -21.85 20.51 -11.74
C GLY A 389 -23.02 19.68 -12.27
N LYS A 390 -22.75 18.73 -13.18
CA LYS A 390 -23.76 17.82 -13.71
C LYS A 390 -23.80 16.56 -12.85
N LYS A 391 -25.00 16.04 -12.57
CA LYS A 391 -25.16 14.76 -11.84
C LYS A 391 -24.78 13.55 -12.68
N GLU A 392 -24.96 13.66 -13.99
CA GLU A 392 -24.59 12.62 -14.93
C GLU A 392 -23.08 12.61 -15.18
N ILE A 393 -22.53 11.40 -15.27
CA ILE A 393 -21.13 11.18 -15.63
C ILE A 393 -21.02 11.32 -17.14
N GLU A 394 -20.17 12.24 -17.60
CA GLU A 394 -19.92 12.46 -19.02
C GLU A 394 -19.36 11.18 -19.67
N LYS A 395 -19.88 10.86 -20.87
CA LYS A 395 -19.38 9.76 -21.71
C LYS A 395 -18.28 10.30 -22.61
N PHE A 396 -17.18 9.56 -22.70
CA PHE A 396 -16.03 9.95 -23.53
C PHE A 396 -15.85 8.94 -24.67
N ALA A 397 -15.46 9.45 -25.83
CA ALA A 397 -15.09 8.65 -26.98
C ALA A 397 -13.60 8.28 -26.91
N LEU A 398 -13.25 7.16 -27.51
CA LEU A 398 -11.86 6.78 -27.71
C LEU A 398 -11.18 7.76 -28.68
N LEU A 399 -9.91 8.04 -28.45
CA LEU A 399 -9.13 8.90 -29.34
C LEU A 399 -8.76 8.14 -30.62
N ASP A 400 -8.96 8.75 -31.78
CA ASP A 400 -8.61 8.19 -33.09
C ASP A 400 -7.56 9.06 -33.80
N VAL A 401 -6.34 8.54 -33.87
CA VAL A 401 -5.17 9.20 -34.47
C VAL A 401 -5.37 9.53 -35.96
N SER A 402 -6.21 8.78 -36.67
CA SER A 402 -6.46 8.99 -38.11
C SER A 402 -7.15 10.32 -38.41
N THR A 403 -7.81 10.92 -37.39
CA THR A 403 -8.48 12.22 -37.51
C THR A 403 -7.51 13.40 -37.60
N GLN A 404 -6.23 13.20 -37.27
CA GLN A 404 -5.21 14.24 -37.34
C GLN A 404 -4.18 13.97 -38.44
N LYS A 405 -3.68 15.05 -39.06
CA LYS A 405 -2.61 14.97 -40.06
C LYS A 405 -1.26 14.89 -39.37
N ILE A 406 -0.83 13.66 -39.09
CA ILE A 406 0.43 13.34 -38.41
C ILE A 406 1.42 12.77 -39.42
N LYS A 407 2.67 13.25 -39.42
CA LYS A 407 3.72 12.72 -40.30
C LYS A 407 4.07 11.28 -39.92
N GLU A 408 4.21 10.41 -40.92
CA GLU A 408 4.63 9.01 -40.75
C GLU A 408 6.01 8.91 -40.08
N GLU A 409 6.99 9.64 -40.65
CA GLU A 409 8.36 9.70 -40.16
C GLU A 409 8.81 11.16 -39.99
N VAL A 410 9.63 11.42 -38.97
CA VAL A 410 10.29 12.70 -38.73
C VAL A 410 11.80 12.48 -38.69
N THR A 411 12.54 13.19 -39.54
CA THR A 411 14.01 13.16 -39.57
C THR A 411 14.60 14.25 -38.67
N ILE A 412 15.39 13.85 -37.67
CA ILE A 412 16.07 14.77 -36.75
C ILE A 412 17.54 14.91 -37.18
N LYS A 413 17.88 16.06 -37.79
CA LYS A 413 19.22 16.33 -38.38
C LYS A 413 19.95 17.58 -37.83
N HIS A 414 19.32 18.36 -36.95
CA HIS A 414 19.85 19.66 -36.51
C HIS A 414 21.16 19.60 -35.70
N ILE A 415 21.56 18.42 -35.22
CA ILE A 415 22.77 18.15 -34.43
C ILE A 415 23.58 16.99 -35.03
N GLU A 416 23.40 16.76 -36.33
CA GLU A 416 24.12 15.74 -37.07
C GLU A 416 25.63 16.07 -37.09
N LYS A 417 26.43 15.18 -36.49
CA LYS A 417 27.89 15.30 -36.43
C LYS A 417 28.55 13.94 -36.57
N ASP A 418 28.72 13.22 -35.46
CA ASP A 418 29.41 11.92 -35.40
C ASP A 418 28.48 10.74 -35.77
N PHE A 419 27.17 11.01 -35.87
CA PHE A 419 26.12 10.05 -36.20
C PHE A 419 25.22 10.58 -37.31
N GLU A 420 24.62 9.65 -38.06
CA GLU A 420 23.59 9.91 -39.07
C GLU A 420 22.29 10.48 -38.44
N PRO A 421 21.46 11.20 -39.20
CA PRO A 421 20.17 11.69 -38.72
C PRO A 421 19.26 10.57 -38.19
N VAL A 422 18.57 10.84 -37.09
CA VAL A 422 17.56 9.90 -36.55
C VAL A 422 16.32 9.94 -37.43
N LYS A 423 15.89 8.77 -37.93
CA LYS A 423 14.60 8.57 -38.59
C LYS A 423 13.58 8.06 -37.58
N MET A 424 12.79 8.97 -37.01
CA MET A 424 11.84 8.63 -35.96
C MET A 424 10.48 8.23 -36.56
N PRO A 425 9.95 7.02 -36.28
CA PRO A 425 8.66 6.56 -36.78
C PRO A 425 7.49 7.20 -35.99
N HIS A 426 7.28 8.49 -36.23
CA HIS A 426 6.42 9.38 -35.45
C HIS A 426 4.97 8.88 -35.35
N TYR A 427 4.31 8.61 -36.48
CA TYR A 427 2.91 8.13 -36.46
C TYR A 427 2.75 6.83 -35.70
N LYS A 428 3.68 5.88 -35.87
CA LYS A 428 3.66 4.59 -35.17
C LYS A 428 3.76 4.74 -33.65
N ILE A 429 4.59 5.67 -33.17
CA ILE A 429 4.73 5.97 -31.74
C ILE A 429 3.43 6.58 -31.21
N VAL A 430 2.90 7.62 -31.88
CA VAL A 430 1.67 8.30 -31.46
C VAL A 430 0.48 7.33 -31.43
N LYS A 431 0.34 6.49 -32.46
CA LYS A 431 -0.69 5.43 -32.51
C LYS A 431 -0.57 4.48 -31.33
N LYS A 432 0.62 3.95 -31.08
CA LYS A 432 0.84 2.99 -29.98
C LYS A 432 0.52 3.60 -28.61
N LEU A 433 0.94 4.85 -28.36
CA LEU A 433 0.65 5.56 -27.11
C LEU A 433 -0.85 5.85 -26.96
N THR A 434 -1.53 6.22 -28.05
CA THR A 434 -2.97 6.46 -28.06
C THR A 434 -3.76 5.18 -27.78
N ASP A 435 -3.39 4.07 -28.41
CA ASP A 435 -4.01 2.76 -28.15
C ASP A 435 -3.86 2.34 -26.69
N MET A 436 -2.68 2.58 -26.09
CA MET A 436 -2.44 2.31 -24.66
C MET A 436 -3.26 3.22 -23.75
N SER A 437 -3.34 4.52 -24.07
CA SER A 437 -4.21 5.48 -23.35
C SER A 437 -5.68 5.04 -23.40
N ASN A 438 -6.16 4.60 -24.57
CA ASN A 438 -7.55 4.16 -24.78
C ASN A 438 -7.93 2.92 -23.96
N GLN A 439 -6.97 2.14 -23.46
CA GLN A 439 -7.22 1.00 -22.56
C GLN A 439 -7.53 1.43 -21.11
N SER A 440 -7.30 2.70 -20.76
CA SER A 440 -7.53 3.24 -19.43
C SER A 440 -8.74 4.17 -19.41
N ARG A 441 -9.74 3.85 -18.58
CA ARG A 441 -10.90 4.74 -18.37
C ARG A 441 -10.48 6.08 -17.75
N LEU A 442 -9.43 6.07 -16.91
CA LEU A 442 -8.88 7.30 -16.33
C LEU A 442 -8.28 8.18 -17.44
N ALA A 443 -7.45 7.59 -18.30
CA ALA A 443 -6.80 8.33 -19.38
C ALA A 443 -7.83 8.87 -20.39
N THR A 444 -8.78 8.06 -20.84
CA THR A 444 -9.86 8.49 -21.74
C THR A 444 -10.75 9.59 -21.15
N TYR A 445 -10.90 9.66 -19.83
CA TYR A 445 -11.64 10.73 -19.16
C TYR A 445 -10.86 12.06 -19.12
N PHE A 446 -9.55 12.00 -18.85
CA PHE A 446 -8.73 13.20 -18.67
C PHE A 446 -8.07 13.70 -19.98
N HIS A 447 -7.76 12.81 -20.92
CA HIS A 447 -7.23 13.13 -22.24
C HIS A 447 -8.37 13.53 -23.18
N LYS A 448 -8.66 14.83 -23.27
CA LYS A 448 -9.80 15.38 -24.04
C LYS A 448 -9.79 14.96 -25.49
N ASP A 449 -8.60 15.03 -26.05
CA ASP A 449 -8.32 15.05 -27.47
C ASP A 449 -6.87 14.63 -27.67
N LEU A 450 -6.51 14.41 -28.93
CA LEU A 450 -5.15 14.06 -29.31
C LEU A 450 -4.16 15.18 -29.00
N ASN A 451 -4.57 16.45 -28.96
CA ASN A 451 -3.67 17.55 -28.60
C ASN A 451 -3.14 17.38 -27.17
N THR A 452 -3.98 16.87 -26.25
CA THR A 452 -3.55 16.51 -24.90
C THR A 452 -2.45 15.44 -24.92
N MET A 453 -2.56 14.45 -25.80
CA MET A 453 -1.53 13.42 -25.99
C MET A 453 -0.25 14.01 -26.60
N CYS A 454 -0.38 14.86 -27.62
CA CYS A 454 0.76 15.50 -28.28
C CYS A 454 1.59 16.34 -27.29
N LYS A 455 0.95 17.03 -26.33
CA LYS A 455 1.60 17.81 -25.26
C LYS A 455 2.54 16.99 -24.38
N GLY A 456 2.45 15.65 -24.39
CA GLY A 456 3.39 14.76 -23.71
C GLY A 456 4.83 14.89 -24.22
N CYS A 457 5.00 15.22 -25.51
CA CYS A 457 6.32 15.51 -26.11
C CYS A 457 6.42 16.99 -26.54
N HIS A 458 5.36 17.51 -27.17
CA HIS A 458 5.21 18.90 -27.61
C HIS A 458 4.76 19.80 -26.45
N HIS A 459 5.58 19.85 -25.41
CA HIS A 459 5.25 20.56 -24.18
C HIS A 459 5.52 22.07 -24.29
N LYS A 460 4.71 22.86 -23.56
CA LYS A 460 4.82 24.33 -23.46
C LYS A 460 4.63 25.10 -24.77
N SER A 461 4.22 24.45 -25.85
CA SER A 461 3.80 25.13 -27.09
C SER A 461 2.36 25.64 -26.99
N LYS A 462 2.05 26.68 -27.76
CA LYS A 462 0.68 27.16 -27.95
C LYS A 462 -0.04 26.25 -28.94
N GLU A 463 -1.34 26.02 -28.73
CA GLU A 463 -2.13 25.12 -29.57
C GLU A 463 -2.18 25.58 -31.04
N GLU A 464 -2.25 26.89 -31.26
CA GLU A 464 -2.24 27.47 -32.61
C GLU A 464 -0.89 27.29 -33.32
N ALA A 465 0.19 27.07 -32.56
CA ALA A 465 1.50 26.82 -33.13
C ALA A 465 1.66 25.37 -33.60
N GLU A 466 1.12 24.39 -32.85
CA GLU A 466 1.14 22.97 -33.23
C GLU A 466 0.20 22.66 -34.40
N ALA A 467 -0.91 23.41 -34.53
CA ALA A 467 -1.86 23.26 -35.64
C ALA A 467 -1.32 23.77 -36.99
N LYS A 468 -0.17 24.49 -37.01
CA LYS A 468 0.46 24.95 -38.25
C LYS A 468 1.13 23.78 -38.97
N LYS A 469 0.37 23.23 -39.92
CA LYS A 469 0.65 22.06 -40.75
C LYS A 469 2.08 21.97 -41.33
N ASP A 470 2.68 23.12 -41.65
CA ASP A 470 3.99 23.17 -42.33
C ASP A 470 5.14 23.66 -41.42
N ASN A 471 4.85 24.11 -40.18
CA ASN A 471 5.86 24.65 -39.29
C ASN A 471 5.45 24.56 -37.79
N PRO A 472 5.20 23.35 -37.25
CA PRO A 472 5.02 23.19 -35.81
C PRO A 472 6.29 23.64 -35.08
N PRO A 473 6.20 24.20 -33.86
CA PRO A 473 7.38 24.61 -33.11
C PRO A 473 8.26 23.39 -32.87
N VAL A 474 9.42 23.40 -33.52
CA VAL A 474 10.43 22.36 -33.39
C VAL A 474 11.16 22.53 -32.07
N CYS A 475 11.77 21.46 -31.58
CA CYS A 475 12.53 21.51 -30.32
C CYS A 475 13.57 22.64 -30.33
N THR A 476 14.17 22.94 -31.50
CA THR A 476 15.13 24.02 -31.72
C THR A 476 14.57 25.43 -31.49
N SER A 477 13.25 25.62 -31.56
CA SER A 477 12.62 26.92 -31.28
C SER A 477 12.78 27.36 -29.83
N CYS A 478 13.11 26.43 -28.93
CA CYS A 478 13.38 26.72 -27.51
C CYS A 478 14.71 26.13 -27.03
N HIS A 479 15.08 24.94 -27.50
CA HIS A 479 16.32 24.27 -27.12
C HIS A 479 17.43 24.57 -28.11
N SER A 480 18.37 25.42 -27.72
CA SER A 480 19.52 25.79 -28.54
C SER A 480 20.48 24.61 -28.73
N VAL A 481 21.19 24.61 -29.87
CA VAL A 481 22.28 23.65 -30.13
C VAL A 481 23.46 23.94 -29.20
N SER A 482 23.80 25.22 -29.01
CA SER A 482 24.81 25.71 -28.08
C SER A 482 24.23 25.96 -26.67
N PHE A 483 25.12 26.12 -25.69
CA PHE A 483 24.72 26.51 -24.34
C PHE A 483 24.14 27.93 -24.32
N ASP A 484 23.00 28.09 -23.66
CA ASP A 484 22.33 29.38 -23.46
C ASP A 484 22.42 29.77 -21.97
N SER A 485 23.27 30.75 -21.67
CA SER A 485 23.49 31.24 -20.30
C SER A 485 22.28 31.96 -19.70
N GLN A 486 21.34 32.42 -20.55
CA GLN A 486 20.10 33.07 -20.10
C GLN A 486 18.99 32.06 -19.77
N ALA A 487 19.15 30.79 -20.17
CA ALA A 487 18.17 29.74 -19.96
C ALA A 487 18.75 28.51 -19.24
N MET A 488 19.47 28.71 -18.13
CA MET A 488 20.15 27.64 -17.36
C MET A 488 19.27 26.43 -16.99
N GLY A 489 17.96 26.63 -16.81
CA GLY A 489 16.99 25.55 -16.51
C GLY A 489 16.49 24.77 -17.73
N ARG A 490 16.96 25.10 -18.94
CA ARG A 490 16.54 24.46 -20.20
C ARG A 490 17.71 23.64 -20.76
N PRO A 491 17.54 22.33 -21.00
CA PRO A 491 18.60 21.52 -21.57
C PRO A 491 18.91 21.95 -23.01
N ARG A 492 20.17 21.85 -23.45
CA ARG A 492 20.55 21.97 -24.86
C ARG A 492 19.85 20.92 -25.72
N LEU A 493 19.76 21.15 -27.03
CA LEU A 493 18.99 20.31 -27.95
C LEU A 493 19.34 18.82 -27.87
N GLN A 494 20.62 18.47 -27.84
CA GLN A 494 21.06 17.07 -27.69
C GLN A 494 20.55 16.44 -26.40
N ALA A 495 20.67 17.17 -25.28
CA ALA A 495 20.19 16.69 -23.99
C ALA A 495 18.67 16.61 -23.94
N ALA A 496 17.96 17.53 -24.60
CA ALA A 496 16.50 17.48 -24.72
C ALA A 496 16.04 16.22 -25.46
N TYR A 497 16.63 15.90 -26.61
CA TYR A 497 16.31 14.68 -27.36
C TYR A 497 16.68 13.41 -26.57
N HIS A 498 17.91 13.31 -26.07
CA HIS A 498 18.33 12.13 -25.30
C HIS A 498 17.47 11.93 -24.07
N THR A 499 17.17 13.00 -23.33
CA THR A 499 16.33 12.92 -22.13
C THR A 499 14.92 12.47 -22.46
N MET A 500 14.28 13.10 -23.46
CA MET A 500 12.90 12.75 -23.86
C MET A 500 12.80 11.31 -24.36
N CYS A 501 13.66 10.92 -25.32
CA CYS A 501 13.60 9.58 -25.92
C CYS A 501 14.00 8.48 -24.93
N ILE A 502 15.15 8.62 -24.27
CA ILE A 502 15.70 7.55 -23.43
C ILE A 502 14.86 7.39 -22.17
N LYS A 503 14.47 8.47 -21.48
CA LYS A 503 13.66 8.34 -20.26
C LYS A 503 12.25 7.85 -20.58
N CYS A 504 11.67 8.17 -21.74
CA CYS A 504 10.41 7.55 -22.17
C CYS A 504 10.57 6.03 -22.28
N HIS A 505 11.60 5.56 -22.99
CA HIS A 505 11.86 4.13 -23.16
C HIS A 505 12.17 3.40 -21.83
N GLU A 506 12.97 4.02 -20.96
CA GLU A 506 13.28 3.50 -19.62
C GLU A 506 12.01 3.41 -18.75
N ASN A 507 11.22 4.48 -18.69
CA ASN A 507 9.99 4.53 -17.89
C ASN A 507 8.92 3.56 -18.39
N MET A 508 8.87 3.32 -19.71
CA MET A 508 7.99 2.33 -20.33
C MET A 508 8.58 0.90 -20.30
N ALA A 509 9.81 0.72 -19.80
CA ALA A 509 10.54 -0.54 -19.76
C ALA A 509 10.64 -1.24 -21.14
N LEU A 510 10.92 -0.47 -22.19
CA LEU A 510 11.07 -1.00 -23.54
C LEU A 510 12.41 -1.73 -23.71
N GLN A 511 12.40 -2.83 -24.48
CA GLN A 511 13.60 -3.65 -24.71
C GLN A 511 14.55 -3.09 -25.78
N LYS A 512 14.07 -2.17 -26.61
CA LYS A 512 14.84 -1.43 -27.61
C LYS A 512 14.28 -0.02 -27.72
N PRO A 513 15.11 0.96 -28.11
CA PRO A 513 16.57 0.94 -28.28
C PRO A 513 17.34 0.83 -26.95
N LYS A 514 18.50 0.15 -26.94
CA LYS A 514 19.40 0.01 -25.77
C LYS A 514 20.80 0.57 -26.01
N THR A 515 21.17 0.75 -27.28
CA THR A 515 22.49 1.22 -27.70
C THR A 515 22.37 2.47 -28.57
N CYS A 516 23.47 3.22 -28.70
CA CYS A 516 23.51 4.45 -29.52
C CYS A 516 23.05 4.20 -30.97
N THR A 517 23.50 3.09 -31.54
CA THR A 517 23.27 2.71 -32.94
C THR A 517 21.85 2.22 -33.23
N ASP A 518 21.05 1.93 -32.20
CA ASP A 518 19.64 1.56 -32.40
C ASP A 518 18.78 2.78 -32.79
N CYS A 519 19.24 4.00 -32.50
CA CYS A 519 18.54 5.25 -32.83
C CYS A 519 19.18 5.97 -34.02
N HIS A 520 20.51 5.99 -34.07
CA HIS A 520 21.28 6.69 -35.10
C HIS A 520 22.59 5.96 -35.38
N GLU A 521 22.84 5.63 -36.65
CA GLU A 521 24.08 4.94 -37.05
C GLU A 521 25.28 5.88 -36.95
N ARG A 522 26.48 5.33 -36.68
CA ARG A 522 27.72 6.11 -36.77
C ARG A 522 28.02 6.41 -38.24
N LYS A 523 28.48 7.62 -38.52
CA LYS A 523 28.99 7.95 -39.86
C LYS A 523 30.24 7.14 -40.15
N ARG A 524 30.36 6.59 -41.36
CA ARG A 524 31.57 5.85 -41.78
C ARG A 524 32.67 6.86 -42.13
N GLY A 525 33.81 6.78 -41.44
CA GLY A 525 34.99 7.63 -41.70
C GLY A 525 35.46 8.53 -40.56
N ILE A 526 35.00 8.30 -39.32
CA ILE A 526 35.53 8.91 -38.09
C ILE A 526 35.99 7.82 -37.14
#